data_AF-A0A953ZA01-F1
#
_entry.id   AF-A0A953ZA01-F1
#
_cell.length_a   1.000
_cell.length_b   1.000
_cell.length_c   1.000
_cell.angle_alpha   90.00
_cell.angle_beta   90.00
_cell.angle_gamma   90.00
#
_symmetry.space_group_name_H-M   'P 1'
#
loop_
_entity.id
_entity.type
_entity.pdbx_description
1 polymer ?
#
loop_
_entity_poly.entity_id
_entity_poly.type
_entity_poly.pdbx_seq_one_letter_code
_entity_poly.pdbx_strand_id
1 'polypeptide(L)' 'MGRDSPYARIHPPHLDGTLRSLRGEFRLEQLGGARTRLVGTTWYVLDIGPRSYWRLWSDALIQAIHSRVLRHIARLAER' A
#
# COMPACT_ATOMS: atom_id res chain seq x y z
N MET A 1 -8.53 9.30 36.88
CA MET A 1 -8.62 7.95 36.29
C MET A 1 -10.09 7.62 36.14
N GLY A 2 -10.65 7.81 34.95
CA GLY A 2 -12.04 7.52 34.60
C GLY A 2 -12.05 7.25 33.10
N ARG A 3 -12.30 5.99 32.75
CA ARG A 3 -11.81 5.32 31.55
C ARG A 3 -12.91 5.22 30.50
N ASP A 4 -13.73 6.26 30.41
CA ASP A 4 -14.91 6.26 29.55
C ASP A 4 -14.63 7.06 28.29
N SER A 5 -13.60 6.58 27.59
CA SER A 5 -13.39 6.94 26.20
C SER A 5 -14.61 6.43 25.41
N PRO A 6 -15.39 7.29 24.72
CA PRO A 6 -16.48 6.84 23.86
C PRO A 6 -15.98 5.95 22.69
N TYR A 7 -14.66 5.86 22.54
CA TYR A 7 -13.98 5.03 21.56
C TYR A 7 -13.73 3.58 22.05
N ALA A 8 -14.02 3.24 23.32
CA ALA A 8 -13.72 1.93 23.90
C ALA A 8 -14.56 0.78 23.32
N ARG A 9 -15.67 1.08 22.64
CA ARG A 9 -16.57 0.09 22.02
C ARG A 9 -16.82 0.39 20.55
N ILE A 10 -15.86 1.01 19.87
CA ILE A 10 -15.90 1.06 18.41
C ILE A 10 -15.30 -0.26 17.94
N HIS A 11 -16.16 -1.26 17.76
CA HIS A 11 -15.92 -2.31 16.79
C HIS A 11 -16.62 -1.83 15.52
N PRO A 12 -15.91 -1.23 14.54
CA PRO A 12 -16.50 -1.01 13.24
C PRO A 12 -16.42 -2.35 12.49
N PRO A 13 -17.53 -3.12 12.35
CA PRO A 13 -17.52 -4.39 11.61
C PRO A 13 -17.15 -4.22 10.12
N HIS A 14 -17.00 -2.99 9.65
CA HIS A 14 -16.61 -2.61 8.29
C HIS A 14 -15.10 -2.42 8.11
N LEU A 15 -14.24 -2.94 9.00
CA LEU A 15 -12.79 -3.02 8.76
C LEU A 15 -12.37 -4.40 8.20
N ASP A 16 -13.25 -5.39 8.27
CA ASP A 16 -13.00 -6.72 7.72
C ASP A 16 -13.32 -6.74 6.23
N GLY A 17 -12.27 -6.68 5.40
CA GLY A 17 -12.35 -6.94 3.95
C GLY A 17 -12.42 -5.73 3.02
N THR A 18 -12.20 -4.52 3.51
CA THR A 18 -12.37 -3.29 2.71
C THR A 18 -11.25 -3.02 1.72
N LEU A 19 -10.01 -3.45 1.99
CA LEU A 19 -8.90 -3.36 1.06
C LEU A 19 -8.55 -4.74 0.55
N ARG A 20 -8.82 -4.97 -0.74
CA ARG A 20 -8.51 -6.23 -1.42
C ARG A 20 -7.41 -5.99 -2.44
N SER A 21 -6.24 -6.59 -2.23
CA SER A 21 -5.21 -6.64 -3.26
C SER A 21 -5.65 -7.60 -4.37
N LEU A 22 -5.77 -7.09 -5.59
CA LEU A 22 -6.18 -7.86 -6.76
C LEU A 22 -4.97 -8.48 -7.46
N ARG A 23 -3.91 -7.69 -7.62
CA ARG A 23 -2.70 -8.08 -8.36
C ARG A 23 -1.53 -7.20 -7.96
N GLY A 24 -0.33 -7.77 -7.99
CA GLY A 24 0.93 -7.05 -8.03
C GLY A 24 1.70 -7.44 -9.27
N GLU A 25 2.47 -6.51 -9.83
CA GLU A 25 3.36 -6.76 -10.96
C GLU A 25 4.67 -6.02 -10.75
N PHE A 26 5.78 -6.70 -11.08
CA PHE A 26 7.09 -6.12 -11.14
C PHE A 26 7.62 -6.30 -12.56
N ARG A 27 7.97 -5.18 -13.20
CA ARG A 27 8.49 -5.15 -14.56
C ARG A 27 9.88 -4.57 -14.55
N LEU A 28 10.79 -5.26 -15.22
CA LEU A 28 12.17 -4.83 -15.42
C LEU A 28 12.31 -4.29 -16.84
N GLU A 29 12.76 -3.04 -16.95
CA GLU A 29 13.01 -2.38 -18.23
C GLU A 29 14.50 -2.07 -18.35
N GLN A 30 15.12 -2.53 -19.43
CA GLN A 30 16.53 -2.20 -19.69
C GLN A 30 16.63 -0.73 -20.07
N LEU A 31 17.51 0.02 -19.39
CA LEU A 31 17.77 1.43 -19.68
C LEU A 31 19.04 1.64 -20.53
N GLY A 32 19.69 0.55 -20.94
CA GLY A 32 20.98 0.56 -21.63
C GLY A 32 22.16 0.50 -20.64
N GLY A 33 23.23 -0.19 -21.07
CA GLY A 33 24.34 -0.59 -20.19
C GLY A 33 23.92 -1.67 -19.18
N ALA A 34 24.67 -1.81 -18.08
CA ALA A 34 24.35 -2.73 -16.99
C ALA A 34 23.29 -2.17 -16.01
N ARG A 35 22.33 -1.38 -16.51
CA ARG A 35 21.30 -0.70 -15.70
C ARG A 35 19.90 -1.12 -16.10
N THR A 36 19.06 -1.36 -15.09
CA THR A 36 17.68 -1.79 -15.24
C THR A 36 16.77 -0.91 -14.38
N ARG A 37 15.64 -0.47 -14.94
CA ARG A 37 14.56 0.18 -14.19
C ARG A 37 13.58 -0.89 -13.72
N LEU A 38 13.33 -0.91 -12.41
CA LEU A 38 12.27 -1.71 -11.82
C LEU A 38 11.01 -0.86 -11.65
N VAL A 39 9.93 -1.27 -12.29
CA VAL A 39 8.59 -0.68 -12.16
C VAL A 39 7.71 -1.64 -11.37
N GLY A 40 7.07 -1.15 -10.33
CA GLY A 40 6.09 -1.91 -9.57
C GLY A 40 4.68 -1.34 -9.75
N THR A 41 3.71 -2.21 -10.03
CA THR A 41 2.29 -1.85 -10.17
C THR A 41 1.46 -2.71 -9.23
N THR A 42 0.49 -2.11 -8.54
CA THR A 42 -0.43 -2.83 -7.65
C THR A 42 -1.85 -2.39 -7.92
N TRP A 43 -2.73 -3.36 -8.11
CA TRP A 43 -4.17 -3.14 -8.28
C TRP A 43 -4.87 -3.57 -7.00
N TYR A 44 -5.71 -2.70 -6.46
CA TYR A 44 -6.49 -2.98 -5.26
C TYR A 44 -7.90 -2.43 -5.42
N VAL A 45 -8.83 -3.05 -4.70
CA VAL A 45 -10.17 -2.51 -4.47
C VAL A 45 -10.21 -1.95 -3.07
N LEU A 46 -10.73 -0.74 -2.96
CA LEU A 46 -11.04 -0.11 -1.70
C LEU A 46 -12.56 0.09 -1.60
N ASP A 47 -13.21 -0.72 -0.78
CA ASP A 47 -14.65 -0.69 -0.53
C ASP A 47 -14.94 -0.24 0.91
N ILE A 48 -14.53 0.98 1.23
CA ILE A 48 -14.80 1.64 2.51
C ILE A 48 -15.41 3.02 2.28
N GLY A 49 -16.44 3.34 3.06
CA GLY A 49 -17.04 4.67 3.12
C GLY A 49 -16.47 5.51 4.27
N PRO A 50 -16.38 6.85 4.15
CA PRO A 50 -16.55 7.65 2.93
C PRO A 50 -15.36 7.46 1.97
N ARG A 51 -15.65 7.19 0.69
CA ARG A 51 -14.61 6.79 -0.29
C ARG A 51 -13.49 7.80 -0.47
N SER A 52 -13.77 9.11 -0.45
CA SER A 52 -12.77 10.16 -0.68
C SER A 52 -11.72 10.22 0.43
N TYR A 53 -12.16 10.21 1.69
CA TYR A 53 -11.28 10.21 2.86
C TYR A 53 -10.35 9.00 2.82
N TRP A 54 -10.91 7.80 2.68
CA TRP A 54 -10.13 6.58 2.74
C TRP A 54 -9.28 6.32 1.49
N ARG A 55 -9.68 6.81 0.31
CA ARG A 55 -8.82 6.78 -0.88
C ARG A 55 -7.51 7.49 -0.61
N LEU A 56 -7.56 8.72 -0.11
CA LEU A 56 -6.33 9.50 0.15
C LEU A 56 -5.35 8.74 1.06
N TRP A 57 -5.84 8.16 2.16
CA TRP A 57 -5.02 7.39 3.09
C TRP A 57 -4.52 6.08 2.52
N SER A 58 -5.38 5.35 1.78
CA SER A 58 -5.02 4.06 1.19
C SER A 58 -3.97 4.24 0.10
N ASP A 59 -4.14 5.26 -0.76
CA ASP A 59 -3.20 5.59 -1.83
C ASP A 59 -1.83 5.93 -1.24
N ALA A 60 -1.79 6.77 -0.20
CA ALA A 60 -0.55 7.13 0.50
C ALA A 60 0.14 5.92 1.14
N LEU A 61 -0.63 5.05 1.82
CA LEU A 61 -0.10 3.84 2.45
C LEU A 61 0.46 2.86 1.41
N ILE A 62 -0.29 2.61 0.34
CA ILE A 62 0.12 1.69 -0.73
C ILE A 62 1.38 2.22 -1.41
N GLN A 63 1.43 3.53 -1.70
CA GLN A 63 2.62 4.16 -2.28
C GLN A 63 3.85 4.05 -1.38
N ALA A 64 3.68 4.20 -0.06
CA ALA A 64 4.76 4.06 0.91
C ALA A 64 5.31 2.63 0.95
N ILE A 65 4.41 1.63 0.98
CA ILE A 65 4.78 0.21 0.92
C ILE A 65 5.52 -0.09 -0.39
N HIS A 66 4.97 0.37 -1.52
CA HIS A 66 5.57 0.17 -2.83
C HIS A 66 6.99 0.71 -2.89
N SER A 67 7.18 1.95 -2.44
CA SER A 67 8.47 2.62 -2.44
C SER A 67 9.49 1.91 -1.54
N ARG A 68 9.04 1.39 -0.38
CA ARG A 68 9.90 0.60 0.53
C ARG A 68 10.38 -0.69 -0.13
N VAL A 69 9.48 -1.43 -0.78
CA VAL A 69 9.79 -2.70 -1.45
C VAL A 69 10.77 -2.46 -2.61
N LEU A 70 10.48 -1.49 -3.48
CA LEU A 70 11.35 -1.18 -4.62
C LEU A 70 12.75 -0.74 -4.19
N ARG A 71 12.85 0.14 -3.18
CA ARG A 71 14.15 0.52 -2.61
C ARG A 71 14.88 -0.67 -1.98
N HIS A 72 14.16 -1.61 -1.38
CA HIS A 72 14.78 -2.79 -0.82
C HIS A 72 15.37 -3.69 -1.89
N ILE A 73 14.62 -3.93 -2.97
CA ILE A 73 15.09 -4.72 -4.12
C ILE A 73 16.32 -4.05 -4.75
N ALA A 74 16.29 -2.74 -4.98
CA ALA A 74 17.43 -2.00 -5.52
C ALA A 74 18.69 -2.20 -4.65
N ARG A 75 18.57 -2.02 -3.32
CA ARG A 75 19.69 -2.23 -2.40
C ARG A 75 20.26 -3.65 -2.40
N LEU A 76 19.45 -4.66 -2.68
CA LEU A 76 19.90 -6.05 -2.75
C LEU A 76 20.55 -6.38 -4.10
N ALA A 77 20.05 -5.78 -5.19
CA ALA A 77 20.56 -6.01 -6.54
C ALA A 77 21.82 -5.21 -6.86
N GLU A 78 22.01 -4.05 -6.21
CA GLU A 78 23.18 -3.17 -6.37
C GLU A 78 24.32 -3.49 -5.37
N ARG A 79 24.17 -4.55 -4.60
CA ARG A 79 25.24 -5.10 -3.75
C ARG A 79 26.20 -5.96 -4.57
#